data_AF-A0A972L3F4-F1
#
_entry.id   AF-A0A972L3F4-F1
#
_cell.length_a   1.000
_cell.length_b   1.000
_cell.length_c   1.000
_cell.angle_alpha   90.00
_cell.angle_beta   90.00
_cell.angle_gamma   90.00
#
_symmetry.space_group_name_H-M   'P 1'
#
loop_
_entity.id
_entity.type
_entity.pdbx_description
1 polymer ?
#
loop_
_entity_poly.entity_id
_entity_poly.type
_entity_poly.pdbx_seq_one_letter_code
_entity_poly.pdbx_strand_id
1 'polypeptide(L)'
;MKKIIASILLLCSFTGFANVWEVKKDGSGDFTRIQDAIDNAAVGDTVLVWPGTYYENLDLKGKGITLGSLLLTTGDQGYKHTTVVDGGKVGRCITITSNEDHVTITGFTIQNGSTDDYGGGIRTIYPTTIKNCIFKDNFALKAGGGISCAWETSYLLLENCSIFNNYTYGPGGGVIVGYEGTIVFDSTNLNSVYLNYADRGCDFHKANQTELTIKLDTSTVLYPDTYFYSSIDQYGYQLDDIAIISSYGVIDPTDNDLYVNPQTGDDSNDGTSWETPLRTIAFANSKIAVDSSDKNTIYLANGTYSDTTNGEKFPVNIRPFVDIVGQSRDGVVLDGNRNVFIFKGNNSITDFSLQRMTLKGGPLIDYEDYESGVWKTLAFLYTHNDRFLLDSMVFKESVAEYAMGILTYFQADSSVVQNCVIKDNRGGFGIRTVSPDDGIHFVNNCIFTNQQPDDSVPPNRPAMGQAFDSGNYGITVLQNCLFFDNPKYGAERWIYGDSYYINCTFADNSWMNNSNFIFTGDANTNIYNCIAYNLYESPIAISTVEWQKMFHSHLNIYNSLIEGGEESISMGSSCWHHDTVWCHVYYDSTNIDA
;
A
#
# COMPACT_ATOMS: atom_id res chain seq x y z
N MET A 1 32.69 -71.02 -33.69
CA MET A 1 31.32 -70.45 -33.68
C MET A 1 31.13 -69.85 -32.28
N LYS A 2 30.86 -68.57 -32.03
CA LYS A 2 30.28 -67.47 -32.81
C LYS A 2 31.00 -66.15 -32.46
N LYS A 3 31.04 -65.25 -33.44
CA LYS A 3 31.57 -63.89 -33.37
C LYS A 3 30.65 -63.02 -32.51
N ILE A 4 31.22 -62.21 -31.63
CA ILE A 4 30.56 -61.09 -30.96
C ILE A 4 30.51 -59.95 -31.99
N ILE A 5 29.30 -59.55 -32.41
CA ILE A 5 29.08 -58.35 -33.21
C ILE A 5 28.86 -57.20 -32.23
N ALA A 6 29.84 -56.31 -32.14
CA ALA A 6 29.69 -55.02 -31.51
C ALA A 6 28.77 -54.15 -32.39
N SER A 7 27.62 -53.76 -31.86
CA SER A 7 26.80 -52.69 -32.44
C SER A 7 27.17 -51.40 -31.73
N ILE A 8 28.00 -50.60 -32.37
CA ILE A 8 28.27 -49.21 -31.99
C ILE A 8 26.98 -48.45 -32.32
N LEU A 9 26.18 -48.13 -31.31
CA LEU A 9 25.10 -47.15 -31.44
C LEU A 9 25.78 -45.78 -31.55
N LEU A 10 25.83 -45.26 -32.77
CA LEU A 10 26.17 -43.88 -33.06
C LEU A 10 25.02 -43.02 -32.51
N LEU A 11 25.11 -42.62 -31.24
CA LEU A 11 24.35 -41.48 -30.73
C LEU A 11 24.94 -40.24 -31.40
N CYS A 12 24.49 -39.98 -32.62
CA CYS A 12 24.53 -38.64 -33.17
C CYS A 12 23.74 -37.76 -32.21
N SER A 13 24.46 -37.04 -31.36
CA SER A 13 23.98 -35.79 -30.77
C SER A 13 23.49 -34.93 -31.93
N PHE A 14 22.18 -34.87 -32.12
CA PHE A 14 21.58 -33.80 -32.91
C PHE A 14 21.95 -32.52 -32.17
N THR A 15 22.96 -31.81 -32.67
CA THR A 15 23.05 -30.37 -32.46
C THR A 15 21.88 -29.79 -33.25
N GLY A 16 20.68 -29.82 -32.66
CA GLY A 16 19.54 -29.10 -33.19
C GLY A 16 19.93 -27.64 -33.26
N PHE A 17 20.00 -27.08 -34.47
CA PHE A 17 20.07 -25.63 -34.60
C PHE A 17 18.78 -25.05 -34.04
N ALA A 18 18.89 -23.97 -33.26
CA ALA A 18 17.72 -23.19 -32.84
C ALA A 18 16.91 -22.78 -34.08
N ASN A 19 15.62 -23.11 -34.09
CA ASN A 19 14.72 -22.71 -35.17
C ASN A 19 14.32 -21.24 -34.99
N VAL A 20 13.94 -20.62 -36.11
CA VAL A 20 13.29 -19.31 -36.12
C VAL A 20 11.85 -19.51 -36.57
N TRP A 21 10.90 -19.15 -35.71
CA TRP A 21 9.47 -19.18 -36.00
C TRP A 21 8.99 -17.76 -36.31
N GLU A 22 8.50 -17.53 -37.53
CA GLU A 22 8.02 -16.22 -37.94
C GLU A 22 6.55 -16.03 -37.60
N VAL A 23 6.23 -14.97 -36.86
CA VAL A 23 4.85 -14.58 -36.54
C VAL A 23 4.45 -13.39 -37.40
N LYS A 24 3.47 -13.58 -38.28
CA LYS A 24 2.92 -12.54 -39.17
C LYS A 24 1.40 -12.57 -39.16
N LYS A 25 0.78 -11.43 -38.80
CA LYS A 25 -0.70 -11.31 -38.75
C LYS A 25 -1.39 -11.53 -40.10
N ASP A 26 -0.67 -11.40 -41.21
CA ASP A 26 -1.22 -11.59 -42.57
C ASP A 26 -1.25 -13.07 -43.02
N GLY A 27 -0.73 -13.99 -42.21
CA GLY A 27 -0.69 -15.42 -42.49
C GLY A 27 0.44 -15.86 -43.42
N SER A 28 1.39 -14.98 -43.77
CA SER A 28 2.56 -15.32 -44.59
C SER A 28 3.77 -15.84 -43.78
N GLY A 29 3.63 -15.95 -42.46
CA GLY A 29 4.61 -16.53 -41.54
C GLY A 29 4.22 -17.94 -41.11
N ASP A 30 4.98 -18.54 -40.21
CA ASP A 30 4.66 -19.86 -39.64
C ASP A 30 3.40 -19.79 -38.77
N PHE A 31 3.19 -18.66 -38.07
CA PHE A 31 2.05 -18.43 -37.20
C PHE A 31 1.47 -17.01 -37.36
N THR A 32 0.21 -16.84 -36.98
CA THR A 32 -0.46 -15.52 -36.91
C THR A 32 -0.53 -14.94 -35.50
N ARG A 33 -0.21 -15.75 -34.49
CA ARG A 33 -0.27 -15.44 -33.06
C ARG A 33 1.07 -15.75 -32.40
N ILE A 34 1.46 -14.95 -31.42
CA ILE A 34 2.73 -15.14 -30.72
C ILE A 34 2.67 -16.39 -29.83
N GLN A 35 1.56 -16.59 -29.10
CA GLN A 35 1.44 -17.76 -28.21
C GLN A 35 1.52 -19.08 -28.99
N ASP A 36 0.92 -19.16 -30.18
CA ASP A 36 0.97 -20.38 -31.00
C ASP A 36 2.43 -20.72 -31.40
N ALA A 37 3.24 -19.70 -31.71
CA ALA A 37 4.66 -19.88 -31.99
C ALA A 37 5.44 -20.31 -30.73
N ILE A 38 5.17 -19.70 -29.58
CA ILE A 38 5.76 -20.11 -28.29
C ILE A 38 5.41 -21.56 -27.99
N ASP A 39 4.16 -21.98 -28.21
CA ASP A 39 3.69 -23.34 -27.93
C ASP A 39 4.42 -24.39 -28.78
N ASN A 40 4.84 -24.04 -30.01
CA ASN A 40 5.58 -24.91 -30.92
C ASN A 40 7.10 -24.81 -30.78
N ALA A 41 7.63 -23.72 -30.23
CA ALA A 41 9.06 -23.52 -30.03
C ALA A 41 9.67 -24.55 -29.07
N ALA A 42 10.91 -24.94 -29.32
CA ALA A 42 11.76 -25.65 -28.38
C ALA A 42 12.66 -24.67 -27.59
N VAL A 43 13.26 -25.15 -26.50
CA VAL A 43 14.27 -24.37 -25.76
C VAL A 43 15.42 -24.00 -26.71
N GLY A 44 15.82 -22.72 -26.69
CA GLY A 44 16.83 -22.12 -27.56
C GLY A 44 16.29 -21.53 -28.86
N ASP A 45 15.04 -21.81 -29.24
CA ASP A 45 14.44 -21.25 -30.45
C ASP A 45 14.24 -19.73 -30.37
N THR A 46 14.07 -19.12 -31.53
CA THR A 46 13.68 -17.71 -31.68
C THR A 46 12.25 -17.62 -32.21
N VAL A 47 11.41 -16.83 -31.54
CA VAL A 47 10.11 -16.39 -32.05
C VAL A 47 10.30 -14.97 -32.58
N LEU A 48 10.29 -14.81 -33.90
CA LEU A 48 10.51 -13.54 -34.60
C LEU A 48 9.17 -12.92 -35.02
N VAL A 49 8.81 -11.81 -34.38
CA VAL A 49 7.48 -11.20 -34.50
C VAL A 49 7.51 -9.98 -35.43
N TRP A 50 6.68 -10.01 -36.46
CA TRP A 50 6.53 -8.91 -37.41
C TRP A 50 5.65 -7.78 -36.85
N PRO A 51 5.79 -6.54 -37.38
CA PRO A 51 5.00 -5.39 -36.93
C PRO A 51 3.51 -5.66 -36.86
N GLY A 52 2.89 -5.15 -35.80
CA GLY A 52 1.47 -5.30 -35.51
C GLY A 52 1.18 -5.26 -34.02
N THR A 53 -0.08 -5.05 -33.69
CA THR A 53 -0.61 -5.18 -32.33
C THR A 53 -1.16 -6.58 -32.11
N TYR A 54 -0.62 -7.27 -31.13
CA TYR A 54 -0.99 -8.62 -30.71
C TYR A 54 -1.70 -8.51 -29.35
N TYR A 55 -3.02 -8.74 -29.35
CA TYR A 55 -3.85 -8.73 -28.15
C TYR A 55 -3.77 -10.10 -27.49
N GLU A 56 -2.72 -10.31 -26.69
CA GLU A 56 -2.37 -11.62 -26.14
C GLU A 56 -1.74 -11.47 -24.75
N ASN A 57 -1.97 -12.46 -23.89
CA ASN A 57 -1.28 -12.63 -22.61
C ASN A 57 -0.38 -13.85 -22.74
N LEU A 58 0.92 -13.62 -22.90
CA LEU A 58 1.88 -14.64 -23.25
C LEU A 58 2.37 -15.41 -22.02
N ASP A 59 2.51 -16.73 -22.16
CA ASP A 59 3.14 -17.61 -21.19
C ASP A 59 4.24 -18.39 -21.91
N LEU A 60 5.49 -18.27 -21.42
CA LEU A 60 6.64 -18.96 -22.00
C LEU A 60 6.70 -20.45 -21.66
N LYS A 61 5.85 -20.94 -20.73
CA LYS A 61 5.64 -22.37 -20.43
C LYS A 61 6.93 -23.15 -20.16
N GLY A 62 7.89 -22.54 -19.47
CA GLY A 62 9.16 -23.15 -19.09
C GLY A 62 10.18 -23.24 -20.23
N LYS A 63 9.99 -22.48 -21.31
CA LYS A 63 10.89 -22.46 -22.46
C LYS A 63 11.81 -21.25 -22.42
N GLY A 64 13.10 -21.51 -22.30
CA GLY A 64 14.16 -20.55 -22.56
C GLY A 64 14.26 -20.18 -24.02
N ILE A 65 13.58 -19.13 -24.48
CA ILE A 65 13.55 -18.70 -25.88
C ILE A 65 14.00 -17.25 -26.06
N THR A 66 14.36 -16.90 -27.29
CA THR A 66 14.43 -15.50 -27.70
C THR A 66 13.11 -15.09 -28.33
N LEU A 67 12.36 -14.21 -27.66
CA LEU A 67 11.19 -13.53 -28.23
C LEU A 67 11.64 -12.15 -28.70
N GLY A 68 11.59 -11.90 -30.00
CA GLY A 68 12.10 -10.66 -30.58
C GLY A 68 11.24 -10.12 -31.72
N SER A 69 11.16 -8.79 -31.86
CA SER A 69 10.67 -8.19 -33.10
C SER A 69 11.74 -8.20 -34.20
N LEU A 70 11.41 -7.66 -35.38
CA LEU A 70 12.39 -7.44 -36.45
C LEU A 70 13.58 -6.54 -36.04
N LEU A 71 13.52 -5.84 -34.91
CA LEU A 71 14.69 -5.17 -34.32
C LEU A 71 15.87 -6.14 -34.16
N LEU A 72 15.59 -7.39 -33.76
CA LEU A 72 16.59 -8.42 -33.50
C LEU A 72 17.50 -8.69 -34.72
N THR A 73 16.95 -8.66 -35.94
CA THR A 73 17.67 -9.02 -37.17
C THR A 73 18.08 -7.81 -38.02
N THR A 74 17.39 -6.69 -37.85
CA THR A 74 17.62 -5.48 -38.65
C THR A 74 18.42 -4.40 -37.92
N GLY A 75 18.39 -4.40 -36.60
CA GLY A 75 18.94 -3.31 -35.77
C GLY A 75 18.11 -2.02 -35.79
N ASP A 76 16.97 -1.99 -36.50
CA ASP A 76 16.11 -0.81 -36.59
C ASP A 76 15.28 -0.64 -35.31
N GLN A 77 15.57 0.45 -34.59
CA GLN A 77 14.89 0.81 -33.34
C GLN A 77 13.40 1.13 -33.55
N GLY A 78 12.96 1.45 -34.76
CA GLY A 78 11.54 1.72 -35.07
C GLY A 78 10.62 0.54 -34.78
N TYR A 79 11.14 -0.69 -34.80
CA TYR A 79 10.33 -1.89 -34.57
C TYR A 79 9.80 -2.00 -33.13
N LYS A 80 10.47 -1.43 -32.13
CA LYS A 80 9.93 -1.43 -30.75
C LYS A 80 8.66 -0.61 -30.59
N HIS A 81 8.40 0.32 -31.51
CA HIS A 81 7.18 1.14 -31.53
C HIS A 81 6.05 0.54 -32.38
N THR A 82 6.34 -0.45 -33.22
CA THR A 82 5.38 -1.00 -34.19
C THR A 82 5.04 -2.47 -33.96
N THR A 83 5.81 -3.20 -33.14
CA THR A 83 5.49 -4.54 -32.65
C THR A 83 5.03 -4.46 -31.21
N VAL A 84 3.72 -4.61 -30.99
CA VAL A 84 3.06 -4.35 -29.70
C VAL A 84 2.46 -5.63 -29.14
N VAL A 85 2.81 -5.98 -27.91
CA VAL A 85 2.08 -6.94 -27.09
C VAL A 85 1.15 -6.15 -26.18
N ASP A 86 -0.15 -6.29 -26.41
CA ASP A 86 -1.20 -5.58 -25.68
C ASP A 86 -1.98 -6.57 -24.82
N GLY A 87 -1.90 -6.43 -23.49
CA GLY A 87 -2.58 -7.32 -22.54
C GLY A 87 -4.10 -7.10 -22.47
N GLY A 88 -4.66 -6.15 -23.22
CA GLY A 88 -6.11 -5.93 -23.33
C GLY A 88 -6.80 -5.51 -22.03
N LYS A 89 -6.04 -5.09 -21.03
CA LYS A 89 -6.46 -4.86 -19.63
C LYS A 89 -7.04 -6.11 -18.96
N VAL A 90 -6.63 -7.30 -19.39
CA VAL A 90 -7.08 -8.58 -18.82
C VAL A 90 -5.86 -9.49 -18.68
N GLY A 91 -5.24 -9.50 -17.51
CA GLY A 91 -4.03 -10.26 -17.23
C GLY A 91 -2.73 -9.55 -17.64
N ARG A 92 -1.60 -10.21 -17.37
CA ARG A 92 -0.25 -9.71 -17.69
C ARG A 92 0.06 -9.81 -19.17
N CYS A 93 1.00 -9.02 -19.67
CA CYS A 93 1.42 -9.19 -21.07
C CYS A 93 2.31 -10.42 -21.26
N ILE A 94 3.32 -10.67 -20.41
CA ILE A 94 4.20 -11.84 -20.51
C ILE A 94 4.49 -12.45 -19.13
N THR A 95 4.39 -13.78 -19.05
CA THR A 95 4.64 -14.58 -17.85
C THR A 95 5.85 -15.48 -18.05
N ILE A 96 6.81 -15.42 -17.12
CA ILE A 96 8.07 -16.19 -17.11
C ILE A 96 8.23 -16.80 -15.70
N THR A 97 7.46 -17.87 -15.43
CA THR A 97 7.30 -18.43 -14.08
C THR A 97 7.36 -19.95 -13.99
N SER A 98 7.86 -20.64 -15.01
CA SER A 98 7.78 -22.10 -15.15
C SER A 98 9.13 -22.79 -15.43
N ASN A 99 10.21 -22.32 -14.83
CA ASN A 99 11.62 -22.77 -15.04
C ASN A 99 12.18 -22.43 -16.42
N GLU A 100 11.84 -21.27 -16.97
CA GLU A 100 12.49 -20.77 -18.18
C GLU A 100 13.96 -20.42 -17.90
N ASP A 101 14.88 -20.89 -18.74
CA ASP A 101 16.31 -20.62 -18.59
C ASP A 101 16.81 -19.72 -19.73
N HIS A 102 17.52 -18.62 -19.44
CA HIS A 102 18.07 -17.68 -20.44
C HIS A 102 17.05 -17.07 -21.42
N VAL A 103 15.94 -16.52 -20.92
CA VAL A 103 14.96 -15.83 -21.77
C VAL A 103 15.50 -14.50 -22.26
N THR A 104 15.29 -14.19 -23.54
CA THR A 104 15.55 -12.84 -24.10
C THR A 104 14.28 -12.25 -24.68
N ILE A 105 13.87 -11.07 -24.23
CA ILE A 105 12.78 -10.29 -24.80
C ILE A 105 13.35 -9.03 -25.46
N THR A 106 13.03 -8.78 -26.74
CA THR A 106 13.61 -7.63 -27.44
C THR A 106 12.70 -6.93 -28.43
N GLY A 107 12.69 -5.59 -28.39
CA GLY A 107 12.11 -4.77 -29.43
C GLY A 107 10.59 -4.75 -29.45
N PHE A 108 9.93 -4.72 -28.28
CA PHE A 108 8.48 -4.66 -28.17
C PHE A 108 8.02 -3.40 -27.44
N THR A 109 6.81 -2.93 -27.77
CA THR A 109 5.98 -2.19 -26.81
C THR A 109 5.11 -3.20 -26.06
N ILE A 110 5.12 -3.13 -24.73
CA ILE A 110 4.39 -3.99 -23.80
C ILE A 110 3.46 -3.08 -23.00
N GLN A 111 2.16 -3.21 -23.23
CA GLN A 111 1.19 -2.25 -22.72
C GLN A 111 -0.15 -2.87 -22.34
N ASN A 112 -0.93 -2.12 -21.54
CA ASN A 112 -2.28 -2.50 -21.13
C ASN A 112 -2.36 -3.88 -20.46
N GLY A 113 -1.27 -4.37 -19.86
CA GLY A 113 -1.38 -5.49 -18.92
C GLY A 113 -2.11 -5.03 -17.65
N SER A 114 -3.01 -5.85 -17.11
CA SER A 114 -3.76 -5.54 -15.89
C SER A 114 -4.03 -6.82 -15.11
N THR A 115 -3.38 -7.00 -13.98
CA THR A 115 -3.49 -8.23 -13.18
C THR A 115 -3.75 -7.93 -11.71
N ASP A 116 -4.46 -8.82 -11.03
CA ASP A 116 -4.70 -8.75 -9.57
C ASP A 116 -3.49 -9.24 -8.74
N ASP A 117 -2.30 -9.26 -9.34
CA ASP A 117 -1.10 -9.90 -8.81
C ASP A 117 0.14 -9.10 -9.28
N TYR A 118 1.38 -9.59 -9.18
CA TYR A 118 2.60 -8.80 -9.50
C TYR A 118 2.94 -8.70 -10.99
N GLY A 119 3.49 -7.59 -11.50
CA GLY A 119 4.10 -7.57 -12.84
C GLY A 119 3.09 -7.41 -13.98
N GLY A 120 2.45 -6.25 -14.10
CA GLY A 120 1.40 -5.99 -15.09
C GLY A 120 1.89 -6.14 -16.53
N GLY A 121 3.05 -5.57 -16.86
CA GLY A 121 3.72 -5.83 -18.13
C GLY A 121 4.35 -7.22 -18.15
N ILE A 122 5.35 -7.44 -17.28
CA ILE A 122 6.04 -8.72 -17.18
C ILE A 122 6.19 -9.14 -15.72
N ARG A 123 5.96 -10.44 -15.48
CA ARG A 123 6.46 -11.12 -14.28
C ARG A 123 7.53 -12.12 -14.68
N THR A 124 8.72 -11.97 -14.10
CA THR A 124 9.81 -12.93 -14.24
C THR A 124 10.36 -13.37 -12.89
N ILE A 125 10.63 -14.66 -12.77
CA ILE A 125 11.19 -15.27 -11.54
C ILE A 125 12.46 -16.08 -11.86
N TYR A 126 12.93 -15.97 -13.10
CA TYR A 126 14.08 -16.69 -13.66
C TYR A 126 14.98 -15.75 -14.48
N PRO A 127 16.21 -16.15 -14.82
CA PRO A 127 17.14 -15.33 -15.60
C PRO A 127 16.52 -14.83 -16.92
N THR A 128 16.39 -13.50 -17.03
CA THR A 128 15.73 -12.83 -18.16
C THR A 128 16.53 -11.59 -18.58
N THR A 129 16.80 -11.48 -19.87
CA THR A 129 17.35 -10.27 -20.48
C THR A 129 16.25 -9.55 -21.26
N ILE A 130 16.01 -8.28 -20.94
CA ILE A 130 15.05 -7.42 -21.64
C ILE A 130 15.80 -6.26 -22.25
N LYS A 131 15.67 -6.11 -23.57
CA LYS A 131 16.41 -5.09 -24.31
C LYS A 131 15.56 -4.36 -25.34
N ASN A 132 15.77 -3.05 -25.50
CA ASN A 132 15.07 -2.23 -26.49
C ASN A 132 13.54 -2.31 -26.39
N CYS A 133 12.99 -2.43 -25.18
CA CYS A 133 11.55 -2.57 -24.95
C CYS A 133 10.94 -1.30 -24.34
N ILE A 134 9.64 -1.12 -24.55
CA ILE A 134 8.85 -0.05 -23.95
C ILE A 134 7.77 -0.69 -23.07
N PHE A 135 7.71 -0.32 -21.81
CA PHE A 135 6.69 -0.74 -20.85
C PHE A 135 5.85 0.47 -20.48
N LYS A 136 4.58 0.47 -20.86
CA LYS A 136 3.69 1.57 -20.53
C LYS A 136 2.26 1.16 -20.27
N ASP A 137 1.57 1.96 -19.47
CA ASP A 137 0.14 1.81 -19.21
C ASP A 137 -0.22 0.41 -18.69
N ASN A 138 0.72 -0.23 -17.97
CA ASN A 138 0.50 -1.51 -17.32
C ASN A 138 0.11 -1.31 -15.85
N PHE A 139 -0.77 -2.18 -15.36
CA PHE A 139 -1.30 -2.18 -14.02
C PHE A 139 -1.08 -3.53 -13.32
N ALA A 140 -0.65 -3.47 -12.07
CA ALA A 140 -0.58 -4.61 -11.17
C ALA A 140 -1.24 -4.25 -9.85
N LEU A 141 -2.13 -5.08 -9.34
CA LEU A 141 -2.75 -4.81 -8.05
C LEU A 141 -1.75 -4.92 -6.89
N LYS A 142 -0.86 -5.92 -6.91
CA LYS A 142 0.06 -6.18 -5.79
C LYS A 142 1.33 -5.34 -5.85
N ALA A 143 2.11 -5.43 -6.92
CA ALA A 143 3.35 -4.67 -7.07
C ALA A 143 3.92 -4.80 -8.50
N GLY A 144 4.86 -3.93 -8.89
CA GLY A 144 5.52 -4.08 -10.19
C GLY A 144 4.58 -3.78 -11.35
N GLY A 145 4.02 -2.57 -11.44
CA GLY A 145 3.08 -2.22 -12.51
C GLY A 145 3.63 -2.55 -13.89
N GLY A 146 4.88 -2.17 -14.16
CA GLY A 146 5.61 -2.53 -15.38
C GLY A 146 6.23 -3.91 -15.30
N ILE A 147 7.22 -4.09 -14.42
CA ILE A 147 8.03 -5.31 -14.33
C ILE A 147 8.13 -5.78 -12.88
N SER A 148 7.94 -7.07 -12.67
CA SER A 148 8.25 -7.74 -11.41
C SER A 148 9.34 -8.79 -11.60
N CYS A 149 10.40 -8.70 -10.78
CA CYS A 149 11.50 -9.65 -10.67
C CYS A 149 11.59 -10.14 -9.22
N ALA A 150 11.14 -11.35 -8.91
CA ALA A 150 11.13 -11.85 -7.53
C ALA A 150 11.35 -13.35 -7.44
N TRP A 151 11.86 -13.80 -6.27
CA TRP A 151 12.21 -15.17 -5.86
C TRP A 151 13.59 -15.72 -6.25
N GLU A 152 14.01 -16.77 -5.52
CA GLU A 152 15.34 -17.38 -5.33
C GLU A 152 16.34 -17.36 -6.51
N THR A 153 15.88 -17.42 -7.77
CA THR A 153 16.78 -17.53 -8.94
C THR A 153 16.59 -16.41 -9.95
N SER A 154 15.82 -15.38 -9.61
CA SER A 154 15.49 -14.29 -10.52
C SER A 154 16.69 -13.36 -10.75
N TYR A 155 17.09 -13.24 -12.01
CA TYR A 155 18.11 -12.30 -12.47
C TYR A 155 17.55 -11.53 -13.67
N LEU A 156 17.44 -10.22 -13.55
CA LEU A 156 16.92 -9.36 -14.61
C LEU A 156 18.01 -8.42 -15.13
N LEU A 157 18.32 -8.50 -16.42
CA LEU A 157 19.16 -7.53 -17.12
C LEU A 157 18.29 -6.62 -17.99
N LEU A 158 18.42 -5.30 -17.78
CA LEU A 158 17.72 -4.27 -18.55
C LEU A 158 18.71 -3.47 -19.40
N GLU A 159 18.43 -3.38 -20.72
CA GLU A 159 19.23 -2.62 -21.69
C GLU A 159 18.32 -1.76 -22.58
N ASN A 160 18.57 -0.44 -22.65
CA ASN A 160 17.85 0.48 -23.56
C ASN A 160 16.31 0.34 -23.50
N CYS A 161 15.76 0.14 -22.29
CA CYS A 161 14.33 0.04 -22.07
C CYS A 161 13.75 1.36 -21.56
N SER A 162 12.50 1.65 -21.94
CA SER A 162 11.74 2.79 -21.43
C SER A 162 10.54 2.28 -20.63
N ILE A 163 10.46 2.62 -19.34
CA ILE A 163 9.47 2.10 -18.39
C ILE A 163 8.74 3.30 -17.78
N PHE A 164 7.51 3.55 -18.23
CA PHE A 164 6.79 4.75 -17.81
C PHE A 164 5.27 4.59 -17.78
N ASN A 165 4.57 5.44 -17.02
CA ASN A 165 3.11 5.38 -16.87
C ASN A 165 2.58 4.02 -16.41
N ASN A 166 3.41 3.21 -15.75
CA ASN A 166 2.95 1.98 -15.12
C ASN A 166 2.48 2.28 -13.70
N TYR A 167 1.54 1.50 -13.20
CA TYR A 167 0.82 1.79 -11.98
C TYR A 167 0.60 0.54 -11.14
N THR A 168 0.77 0.66 -9.83
CA THR A 168 0.35 -0.36 -8.89
C THR A 168 -0.20 0.27 -7.62
N TYR A 169 -1.05 -0.48 -6.91
CA TYR A 169 -1.49 -0.12 -5.56
C TYR A 169 -0.45 -0.42 -4.50
N GLY A 170 0.58 -1.19 -4.84
CA GLY A 170 1.69 -1.49 -3.97
C GLY A 170 3.01 -0.89 -4.42
N PRO A 171 4.15 -1.53 -4.08
CA PRO A 171 5.46 -0.98 -4.39
C PRO A 171 5.91 -1.18 -5.84
N GLY A 172 6.79 -0.30 -6.32
CA GLY A 172 7.49 -0.46 -7.59
C GLY A 172 6.58 -0.31 -8.81
N GLY A 173 6.09 0.91 -9.06
CA GLY A 173 5.19 1.20 -10.19
C GLY A 173 5.83 0.82 -11.53
N GLY A 174 7.08 1.22 -11.72
CA GLY A 174 7.90 0.82 -12.87
C GLY A 174 8.43 -0.59 -12.70
N VAL A 175 9.33 -0.78 -11.75
CA VAL A 175 10.03 -2.07 -11.51
C VAL A 175 10.03 -2.42 -10.03
N ILE A 176 9.80 -3.69 -9.71
CA ILE A 176 10.03 -4.25 -8.37
C ILE A 176 11.04 -5.41 -8.38
N VAL A 177 11.91 -5.45 -7.37
CA VAL A 177 12.82 -6.56 -7.06
C VAL A 177 12.56 -7.12 -5.67
N GLY A 178 12.18 -8.40 -5.56
CA GLY A 178 11.94 -9.08 -4.27
C GLY A 178 13.21 -9.41 -3.48
N TYR A 179 13.08 -9.94 -2.25
CA TYR A 179 14.20 -10.23 -1.32
C TYR A 179 15.39 -10.97 -1.92
N GLU A 180 15.14 -11.90 -2.83
CA GLU A 180 16.16 -12.78 -3.43
C GLU A 180 16.40 -12.49 -4.92
N GLY A 181 15.68 -11.52 -5.48
CA GLY A 181 15.85 -11.14 -6.88
C GLY A 181 17.10 -10.30 -7.08
N THR A 182 17.71 -10.41 -8.26
CA THR A 182 18.82 -9.56 -8.68
C THR A 182 18.42 -8.79 -9.93
N ILE A 183 18.82 -7.52 -10.00
CA ILE A 183 18.65 -6.70 -11.20
C ILE A 183 19.96 -6.03 -11.58
N VAL A 184 20.20 -5.90 -12.87
CA VAL A 184 21.29 -5.12 -13.45
C VAL A 184 20.71 -4.18 -14.50
N PHE A 185 20.96 -2.88 -14.30
CA PHE A 185 20.74 -1.87 -15.33
C PHE A 185 22.04 -1.70 -16.11
N ASP A 186 21.99 -1.88 -17.43
CA ASP A 186 23.18 -1.71 -18.25
C ASP A 186 23.72 -0.27 -18.17
N SER A 187 25.04 -0.17 -17.98
CA SER A 187 25.71 1.09 -17.71
C SER A 187 26.10 1.89 -18.97
N THR A 188 25.87 1.30 -20.15
CA THR A 188 26.17 1.89 -21.47
C THR A 188 24.90 2.10 -22.28
N ASN A 189 24.08 1.06 -22.40
CA ASN A 189 22.76 1.07 -23.01
C ASN A 189 21.73 1.48 -21.96
N LEU A 190 21.80 2.76 -21.59
CA LEU A 190 21.04 3.32 -20.48
C LEU A 190 19.54 3.11 -20.64
N ASN A 191 18.88 2.83 -19.52
CA ASN A 191 17.43 2.69 -19.45
C ASN A 191 16.80 4.03 -19.03
N SER A 192 15.50 4.18 -19.29
CA SER A 192 14.69 5.29 -18.82
C SER A 192 13.55 4.75 -17.94
N VAL A 193 13.41 5.26 -16.72
CA VAL A 193 12.34 4.85 -15.79
C VAL A 193 11.73 6.10 -15.18
N TYR A 194 10.49 6.44 -15.57
CA TYR A 194 9.91 7.73 -15.20
C TYR A 194 8.38 7.71 -15.21
N LEU A 195 7.75 8.62 -14.45
CA LEU A 195 6.30 8.83 -14.39
C LEU A 195 5.49 7.55 -14.10
N ASN A 196 6.10 6.58 -13.42
CA ASN A 196 5.37 5.46 -12.87
C ASN A 196 4.73 5.87 -11.53
N TYR A 197 3.81 5.08 -11.01
CA TYR A 197 3.13 5.41 -9.76
C TYR A 197 2.92 4.17 -8.89
N ALA A 198 3.16 4.34 -7.59
CA ALA A 198 3.15 3.28 -6.59
C ALA A 198 2.92 3.87 -5.20
N ASP A 199 2.61 3.00 -4.25
CA ASP A 199 2.51 3.38 -2.84
C ASP A 199 3.88 3.58 -2.16
N ARG A 200 4.94 3.07 -2.80
CA ARG A 200 6.35 3.15 -2.38
C ARG A 200 7.24 2.89 -3.58
N GLY A 201 8.26 3.73 -3.78
CA GLY A 201 9.19 3.58 -4.90
C GLY A 201 8.48 3.60 -6.25
N CYS A 202 7.93 4.77 -6.63
CA CYS A 202 7.10 4.93 -7.83
C CYS A 202 7.77 4.36 -9.09
N ASP A 203 9.05 4.66 -9.31
CA ASP A 203 9.81 4.17 -10.46
C ASP A 203 10.45 2.81 -10.19
N PHE A 204 10.99 2.64 -8.98
CA PHE A 204 11.72 1.44 -8.61
C PHE A 204 11.55 1.12 -7.13
N HIS A 205 11.39 -0.16 -6.82
CA HIS A 205 11.44 -0.68 -5.46
C HIS A 205 12.29 -1.95 -5.38
N LYS A 206 13.10 -2.10 -4.33
CA LYS A 206 13.74 -3.38 -4.00
C LYS A 206 13.61 -3.72 -2.52
N ALA A 207 13.55 -5.02 -2.23
CA ALA A 207 13.60 -5.56 -0.86
C ALA A 207 14.85 -6.41 -0.59
N ASN A 208 15.70 -6.66 -1.60
CA ASN A 208 16.99 -7.31 -1.37
C ASN A 208 17.96 -6.36 -0.65
N GLN A 209 18.94 -6.90 0.08
CA GLN A 209 19.95 -6.10 0.80
C GLN A 209 21.25 -5.91 0.00
N THR A 210 21.15 -5.89 -1.34
CA THR A 210 22.31 -5.71 -2.21
C THR A 210 22.41 -4.25 -2.66
N GLU A 211 23.58 -3.63 -2.45
CA GLU A 211 23.87 -2.30 -2.96
C GLU A 211 23.72 -2.25 -4.49
N LEU A 212 23.09 -1.19 -4.99
CA LEU A 212 22.79 -1.05 -6.41
C LEU A 212 23.12 0.35 -6.90
N THR A 213 23.96 0.44 -7.93
CA THR A 213 24.13 1.68 -8.70
C THR A 213 23.35 1.60 -9.99
N ILE A 214 22.42 2.52 -10.20
CA ILE A 214 21.58 2.60 -11.40
C ILE A 214 22.01 3.81 -12.22
N LYS A 215 22.47 3.58 -13.45
CA LYS A 215 22.68 4.63 -14.45
C LYS A 215 21.49 4.68 -15.39
N LEU A 216 20.88 5.86 -15.50
CA LEU A 216 19.71 6.09 -16.32
C LEU A 216 19.99 7.18 -17.35
N ASP A 217 19.34 7.02 -18.49
CA ASP A 217 19.19 8.10 -19.45
C ASP A 217 18.22 9.12 -18.86
N THR A 218 17.01 8.68 -18.52
CA THR A 218 15.94 9.56 -18.03
C THR A 218 15.26 8.97 -16.80
N SER A 219 15.07 9.80 -15.76
CA SER A 219 14.30 9.50 -14.53
C SER A 219 13.12 10.46 -14.38
N THR A 220 12.19 10.22 -13.42
CA THR A 220 11.09 11.17 -13.17
C THR A 220 11.60 12.56 -12.82
N VAL A 221 12.51 12.66 -11.87
CA VAL A 221 13.23 13.89 -11.51
C VAL A 221 14.73 13.64 -11.61
N LEU A 222 15.54 14.67 -11.83
CA LEU A 222 16.99 14.51 -12.03
C LEU A 222 17.70 13.90 -10.81
N TYR A 223 17.26 14.27 -9.60
CA TYR A 223 17.78 13.77 -8.32
C TYR A 223 16.64 13.11 -7.54
N PRO A 224 16.33 11.84 -7.82
CA PRO A 224 15.22 11.17 -7.18
C PRO A 224 15.55 10.76 -5.74
N ASP A 225 14.55 10.84 -4.87
CA ASP A 225 14.58 10.36 -3.50
C ASP A 225 13.79 9.04 -3.34
N THR A 226 13.52 8.65 -2.09
CA THR A 226 12.83 7.41 -1.73
C THR A 226 11.39 7.31 -2.23
N TYR A 227 10.76 8.44 -2.58
CA TYR A 227 9.44 8.44 -3.21
C TYR A 227 9.46 7.75 -4.58
N PHE A 228 10.55 7.94 -5.33
CA PHE A 228 10.75 7.37 -6.66
C PHE A 228 11.51 6.05 -6.63
N TYR A 229 12.57 5.95 -5.80
CA TYR A 229 13.45 4.77 -5.71
C TYR A 229 13.55 4.33 -4.25
N SER A 230 12.82 3.28 -3.89
CA SER A 230 12.79 2.76 -2.51
C SER A 230 13.56 1.45 -2.39
N SER A 231 14.17 1.26 -1.21
CA SER A 231 14.91 0.07 -0.83
C SER A 231 14.63 -0.23 0.62
N ILE A 232 14.37 -1.47 0.97
CA ILE A 232 14.01 -1.84 2.34
C ILE A 232 14.68 -3.12 2.80
N ASP A 233 14.79 -3.30 4.12
CA ASP A 233 15.15 -4.56 4.73
C ASP A 233 13.93 -5.48 4.92
N GLN A 234 14.17 -6.68 5.48
CA GLN A 234 13.14 -7.69 5.78
C GLN A 234 12.08 -7.27 6.81
N TYR A 235 12.24 -6.12 7.46
CA TYR A 235 11.29 -5.56 8.41
C TYR A 235 10.60 -4.31 7.83
N GLY A 236 10.90 -3.96 6.58
CA GLY A 236 10.36 -2.81 5.87
C GLY A 236 11.08 -1.49 6.15
N TYR A 237 12.21 -1.48 6.87
CA TYR A 237 12.97 -0.24 7.11
C TYR A 237 13.70 0.19 5.85
N GLN A 238 13.64 1.48 5.54
CA GLN A 238 14.30 2.04 4.37
C GLN A 238 15.83 1.96 4.50
N LEU A 239 16.47 1.48 3.43
CA LEU A 239 17.92 1.38 3.29
C LEU A 239 18.43 2.50 2.36
N ASP A 240 19.65 2.97 2.63
CA ASP A 240 20.38 3.91 1.80
C ASP A 240 21.45 3.16 0.96
N ASP A 241 20.99 2.26 0.10
CA ASP A 241 21.84 1.35 -0.67
C ASP A 241 21.56 1.39 -2.18
N ILE A 242 20.87 2.44 -2.65
CA ILE A 242 20.64 2.72 -4.07
C ILE A 242 21.31 4.04 -4.43
N ALA A 243 22.29 3.99 -5.34
CA ALA A 243 22.88 5.18 -5.96
C ALA A 243 22.29 5.39 -7.36
N ILE A 244 21.55 6.49 -7.57
CA ILE A 244 20.97 6.85 -8.87
C ILE A 244 21.83 7.91 -9.56
N ILE A 245 22.17 7.66 -10.82
CA ILE A 245 22.86 8.61 -11.69
C ILE A 245 22.02 8.74 -12.96
N SER A 246 21.25 9.83 -13.06
CA SER A 246 20.41 10.11 -14.22
C SER A 246 20.99 11.22 -15.09
N SER A 247 20.80 11.12 -16.41
CA SER A 247 21.22 12.17 -17.35
C SER A 247 20.16 13.25 -17.50
N TYR A 248 18.87 12.89 -17.37
CA TYR A 248 17.73 13.78 -17.55
C TYR A 248 16.62 13.50 -16.54
N GLY A 249 15.89 14.55 -16.15
CA GLY A 249 14.62 14.45 -15.42
C GLY A 249 13.45 14.86 -16.32
N VAL A 250 12.31 14.18 -16.19
CA VAL A 250 11.08 14.55 -16.91
C VAL A 250 10.34 15.71 -16.24
N ILE A 251 10.40 15.76 -14.92
CA ILE A 251 9.81 16.79 -14.06
C ILE A 251 10.95 17.59 -13.43
N ASP A 252 10.81 18.91 -13.46
CA ASP A 252 11.59 19.82 -12.63
C ASP A 252 10.88 19.98 -11.27
N PRO A 253 11.50 19.54 -10.15
CA PRO A 253 10.92 19.72 -8.84
C PRO A 253 10.71 21.21 -8.52
N THR A 254 9.62 21.51 -7.84
CA THR A 254 9.24 22.88 -7.47
C THR A 254 9.32 23.06 -5.97
N ASP A 255 10.20 23.95 -5.54
CA ASP A 255 10.35 24.37 -4.14
C ASP A 255 9.44 25.56 -3.83
N ASN A 256 8.14 25.26 -3.78
CA ASN A 256 7.06 26.19 -3.45
C ASN A 256 5.80 25.38 -3.12
N ASP A 257 4.82 26.05 -2.51
CA ASP A 257 3.46 25.53 -2.41
C ASP A 257 2.88 25.21 -3.78
N LEU A 258 2.14 24.10 -3.85
CA LEU A 258 1.44 23.65 -5.05
C LEU A 258 -0.08 23.68 -4.86
N TYR A 259 -0.81 23.90 -5.96
CA TYR A 259 -2.25 24.04 -5.98
C TYR A 259 -2.85 23.02 -6.94
N VAL A 260 -3.83 22.27 -6.46
CA VAL A 260 -4.48 21.20 -7.22
C VAL A 260 -5.97 21.46 -7.32
N ASN A 261 -6.51 21.47 -8.54
CA ASN A 261 -7.94 21.59 -8.79
C ASN A 261 -8.42 20.42 -9.67
N PRO A 262 -9.31 19.54 -9.18
CA PRO A 262 -9.69 18.32 -9.89
C PRO A 262 -10.62 18.60 -11.07
N GLN A 263 -11.21 19.80 -11.14
CA GLN A 263 -12.18 20.18 -12.17
C GLN A 263 -11.55 21.01 -13.29
N THR A 264 -10.63 21.91 -12.96
CA THR A 264 -10.04 22.87 -13.91
C THR A 264 -8.53 22.77 -14.06
N GLY A 265 -7.86 21.96 -13.26
CA GLY A 265 -6.41 21.80 -13.31
C GLY A 265 -5.92 20.97 -14.48
N ASP A 266 -4.64 21.13 -14.79
CA ASP A 266 -3.92 20.39 -15.82
C ASP A 266 -2.52 20.07 -15.28
N ASP A 267 -2.10 18.81 -15.33
CA ASP A 267 -0.78 18.39 -14.82
C ASP A 267 0.38 18.89 -15.69
N SER A 268 0.12 19.52 -16.84
CA SER A 268 1.11 20.28 -17.59
C SER A 268 1.37 21.70 -17.04
N ASN A 269 0.55 22.18 -16.11
CA ASN A 269 0.75 23.48 -15.47
C ASN A 269 1.96 23.49 -14.51
N ASP A 270 2.42 24.68 -14.14
CA ASP A 270 3.45 24.82 -13.09
C ASP A 270 2.93 24.42 -11.70
N GLY A 271 1.63 24.59 -11.43
CA GLY A 271 1.01 24.25 -10.16
C GLY A 271 1.19 25.28 -9.05
N THR A 272 1.80 26.44 -9.33
CA THR A 272 2.23 27.40 -8.28
C THR A 272 1.16 28.42 -7.88
N SER A 273 -0.03 28.34 -8.48
CA SER A 273 -1.15 29.23 -8.20
C SER A 273 -2.51 28.59 -8.52
N TRP A 274 -3.59 29.20 -8.05
CA TRP A 274 -4.95 28.78 -8.42
C TRP A 274 -5.32 29.09 -9.88
N GLU A 275 -4.56 29.95 -10.56
CA GLU A 275 -4.71 30.29 -11.98
C GLU A 275 -4.09 29.22 -12.89
N THR A 276 -3.02 28.56 -12.43
CA THR A 276 -2.31 27.47 -13.12
C THR A 276 -2.24 26.20 -12.26
N PRO A 277 -3.37 25.66 -11.76
CA PRO A 277 -3.34 24.55 -10.82
C PRO A 277 -3.07 23.23 -11.55
N LEU A 278 -2.44 22.30 -10.84
CA LEU A 278 -2.33 20.89 -11.25
C LEU A 278 -3.69 20.22 -11.18
N ARG A 279 -3.84 19.08 -11.87
CA ARG A 279 -5.07 18.31 -11.90
C ARG A 279 -5.15 17.25 -10.80
N THR A 280 -4.04 16.60 -10.49
CA THR A 280 -3.99 15.45 -9.57
C THR A 280 -3.03 15.68 -8.40
N ILE A 281 -3.35 15.09 -7.25
CA ILE A 281 -2.50 15.05 -6.06
C ILE A 281 -1.28 14.16 -6.36
N ALA A 282 -1.48 13.05 -7.07
CA ALA A 282 -0.43 12.16 -7.53
C ALA A 282 0.70 12.90 -8.29
N PHE A 283 0.35 13.77 -9.23
CA PHE A 283 1.34 14.56 -9.96
C PHE A 283 1.96 15.67 -9.10
N ALA A 284 1.16 16.33 -8.25
CA ALA A 284 1.69 17.30 -7.29
C ALA A 284 2.76 16.70 -6.37
N ASN A 285 2.54 15.50 -5.85
CA ASN A 285 3.54 14.76 -5.08
C ASN A 285 4.81 14.45 -5.90
N SER A 286 4.69 14.14 -7.19
CA SER A 286 5.86 13.93 -8.05
C SER A 286 6.64 15.23 -8.32
N LYS A 287 5.99 16.39 -8.22
CA LYS A 287 6.57 17.69 -8.55
C LYS A 287 7.09 18.47 -7.35
N ILE A 288 6.49 18.32 -6.17
CA ILE A 288 6.88 19.09 -4.98
C ILE A 288 8.31 18.74 -4.53
N ALA A 289 9.10 19.76 -4.21
CA ALA A 289 10.39 19.58 -3.54
C ALA A 289 10.17 19.36 -2.04
N VAL A 290 11.00 18.51 -1.45
CA VAL A 290 10.94 18.14 -0.04
C VAL A 290 12.15 18.76 0.68
N ASP A 291 11.89 19.53 1.73
CA ASP A 291 12.90 20.10 2.62
C ASP A 291 12.45 19.95 4.08
N SER A 292 13.35 19.43 4.93
CA SER A 292 13.08 19.21 6.36
C SER A 292 12.99 20.50 7.21
N SER A 293 13.43 21.63 6.67
CA SER A 293 13.54 22.92 7.36
C SER A 293 12.52 23.95 6.87
N ASP A 294 12.03 23.82 5.64
CA ASP A 294 10.99 24.68 5.05
C ASP A 294 9.98 23.81 4.29
N LYS A 295 8.83 23.54 4.93
CA LYS A 295 7.84 22.59 4.39
C LYS A 295 6.96 23.26 3.35
N ASN A 296 6.88 22.64 2.17
CA ASN A 296 5.93 23.03 1.14
C ASN A 296 4.55 22.38 1.38
N THR A 297 3.50 23.07 0.95
CA THR A 297 2.10 22.63 1.09
C THR A 297 1.45 22.37 -0.27
N ILE A 298 0.69 21.28 -0.37
CA ILE A 298 -0.22 21.00 -1.48
C ILE A 298 -1.64 21.44 -1.08
N TYR A 299 -2.15 22.52 -1.69
CA TYR A 299 -3.50 23.00 -1.48
C TYR A 299 -4.50 22.38 -2.45
N LEU A 300 -5.63 21.92 -1.94
CA LEU A 300 -6.67 21.25 -2.73
C LEU A 300 -7.93 22.11 -2.86
N ALA A 301 -8.37 22.40 -4.09
CA ALA A 301 -9.65 23.06 -4.33
C ALA A 301 -10.81 22.12 -4.01
N ASN A 302 -11.98 22.67 -3.70
CA ASN A 302 -13.19 21.88 -3.57
C ASN A 302 -13.46 21.08 -4.86
N GLY A 303 -13.85 19.82 -4.70
CA GLY A 303 -14.12 18.88 -5.77
C GLY A 303 -13.94 17.44 -5.31
N THR A 304 -14.31 16.50 -6.18
CA THR A 304 -14.09 15.07 -5.97
C THR A 304 -12.84 14.62 -6.70
N TYR A 305 -11.89 14.08 -5.95
CA TYR A 305 -10.65 13.48 -6.42
C TYR A 305 -10.84 11.97 -6.50
N SER A 306 -10.79 11.42 -7.71
CA SER A 306 -10.91 9.99 -7.97
C SER A 306 -10.35 9.63 -9.35
N ASP A 307 -10.11 8.34 -9.57
CA ASP A 307 -9.69 7.79 -10.86
C ASP A 307 -10.66 8.17 -12.01
N THR A 308 -11.96 8.23 -11.72
CA THR A 308 -13.02 8.49 -12.71
C THR A 308 -13.36 9.97 -12.88
N THR A 309 -13.04 10.84 -11.91
CA THR A 309 -13.37 12.27 -11.98
C THR A 309 -12.24 13.12 -12.54
N ASN A 310 -11.02 12.98 -12.01
CA ASN A 310 -9.86 13.77 -12.41
C ASN A 310 -8.65 12.93 -12.82
N GLY A 311 -8.75 11.59 -12.77
CA GLY A 311 -7.62 10.70 -13.03
C GLY A 311 -6.68 10.56 -11.84
N GLU A 312 -7.16 10.82 -10.63
CA GLU A 312 -6.37 10.65 -9.41
C GLU A 312 -5.88 9.21 -9.29
N LYS A 313 -4.66 9.05 -8.75
CA LYS A 313 -4.10 7.73 -8.44
C LYS A 313 -4.13 7.50 -6.94
N PHE A 314 -4.55 6.29 -6.57
CA PHE A 314 -4.57 5.81 -5.20
C PHE A 314 -3.70 4.56 -5.05
N PRO A 315 -3.08 4.33 -3.90
CA PRO A 315 -3.09 5.20 -2.75
C PRO A 315 -2.29 6.48 -3.01
N VAL A 316 -2.74 7.59 -2.45
CA VAL A 316 -1.93 8.81 -2.36
C VAL A 316 -0.77 8.51 -1.42
N ASN A 317 0.40 8.25 -2.01
CA ASN A 317 1.65 8.04 -1.30
C ASN A 317 2.10 9.36 -0.67
N ILE A 318 2.15 9.39 0.67
CA ILE A 318 2.50 10.58 1.45
C ILE A 318 4.01 10.84 1.36
N ARG A 319 4.39 12.11 1.23
CA ARG A 319 5.80 12.52 1.28
C ARG A 319 6.16 13.05 2.66
N PRO A 320 7.39 12.79 3.16
CA PRO A 320 7.87 13.43 4.37
C PRO A 320 7.95 14.95 4.15
N PHE A 321 7.75 15.72 5.22
CA PHE A 321 7.85 17.18 5.24
C PHE A 321 6.92 17.92 4.26
N VAL A 322 5.81 17.29 3.84
CA VAL A 322 4.82 17.89 2.95
C VAL A 322 3.45 17.91 3.62
N ASP A 323 2.83 19.07 3.67
CA ASP A 323 1.46 19.23 4.15
C ASP A 323 0.46 19.14 2.98
N ILE A 324 -0.71 18.51 3.20
CA ILE A 324 -1.80 18.48 2.22
C ILE A 324 -3.04 19.09 2.86
N VAL A 325 -3.51 20.20 2.29
CA VAL A 325 -4.51 21.06 2.93
C VAL A 325 -5.66 21.36 1.98
N GLY A 326 -6.84 20.83 2.30
CA GLY A 326 -8.04 21.12 1.55
C GLY A 326 -8.60 22.51 1.78
N GLN A 327 -9.25 23.06 0.75
CA GLN A 327 -9.97 24.33 0.83
C GLN A 327 -11.06 24.25 1.92
N SER A 328 -11.78 23.13 1.98
CA SER A 328 -12.77 22.87 3.02
C SER A 328 -13.00 21.38 3.26
N ARG A 329 -13.29 21.04 4.53
CA ARG A 329 -13.55 19.66 4.98
C ARG A 329 -14.60 18.92 4.15
N ASP A 330 -15.73 19.57 3.89
CA ASP A 330 -16.87 18.95 3.20
C ASP A 330 -16.80 19.13 1.68
N GLY A 331 -16.01 20.08 1.19
CA GLY A 331 -15.89 20.39 -0.24
C GLY A 331 -14.78 19.63 -0.96
N VAL A 332 -13.72 19.21 -0.25
CA VAL A 332 -12.65 18.37 -0.80
C VAL A 332 -12.94 16.91 -0.44
N VAL A 333 -13.22 16.09 -1.45
CA VAL A 333 -13.59 14.68 -1.26
C VAL A 333 -12.64 13.79 -2.04
N LEU A 334 -11.88 12.93 -1.36
CA LEU A 334 -11.11 11.85 -1.97
C LEU A 334 -11.95 10.59 -1.91
N ASP A 335 -12.35 10.08 -3.08
CA ASP A 335 -13.23 8.91 -3.21
C ASP A 335 -12.47 7.77 -3.90
N GLY A 336 -12.16 6.73 -3.14
CA GLY A 336 -11.41 5.56 -3.62
C GLY A 336 -12.25 4.59 -4.45
N ASN A 337 -13.55 4.86 -4.63
CA ASN A 337 -14.48 4.05 -5.41
C ASN A 337 -14.50 2.56 -5.00
N ARG A 338 -14.14 2.28 -3.75
CA ARG A 338 -13.99 0.93 -3.18
C ARG A 338 -12.88 0.07 -3.78
N ASN A 339 -11.86 0.69 -4.40
CA ASN A 339 -10.76 -0.05 -5.01
C ASN A 339 -9.62 -0.32 -4.01
N VAL A 340 -9.05 0.74 -3.43
CA VAL A 340 -7.84 0.71 -2.58
C VAL A 340 -7.97 1.71 -1.42
N PHE A 341 -7.08 1.62 -0.43
CA PHE A 341 -6.91 2.67 0.59
C PHE A 341 -6.54 4.01 -0.05
N ILE A 342 -6.97 5.11 0.57
CA ILE A 342 -6.81 6.47 0.03
C ILE A 342 -5.41 7.01 0.31
N PHE A 343 -4.95 6.91 1.54
CA PHE A 343 -3.62 7.37 1.94
C PHE A 343 -2.76 6.20 2.38
N LYS A 344 -1.49 6.27 1.98
CA LYS A 344 -0.45 5.34 2.40
C LYS A 344 0.79 6.08 2.85
N GLY A 345 1.28 5.67 4.02
CA GLY A 345 2.63 5.98 4.48
C GLY A 345 3.59 4.81 4.32
N ASN A 346 4.88 5.12 4.29
CA ASN A 346 5.98 4.17 4.39
C ASN A 346 6.90 4.55 5.56
N ASN A 347 7.83 3.67 5.92
CA ASN A 347 8.70 3.84 7.10
C ASN A 347 9.69 5.01 7.05
N SER A 348 9.60 5.88 6.06
CA SER A 348 10.40 7.09 5.92
C SER A 348 9.57 8.38 5.93
N ILE A 349 8.24 8.31 6.04
CA ILE A 349 7.40 9.51 6.04
C ILE A 349 7.45 10.18 7.41
N THR A 350 7.72 11.47 7.50
CA THR A 350 7.78 12.17 8.79
C THR A 350 7.31 13.62 8.65
N ASP A 351 6.89 14.24 9.76
CA ASP A 351 6.54 15.66 9.86
C ASP A 351 5.59 16.17 8.75
N PHE A 352 4.46 15.48 8.60
CA PHE A 352 3.42 15.82 7.62
C PHE A 352 2.09 16.14 8.31
N SER A 353 1.23 16.85 7.59
CA SER A 353 -0.16 17.03 8.00
C SER A 353 -1.15 16.84 6.85
N LEU A 354 -2.31 16.29 7.19
CA LEU A 354 -3.45 16.17 6.29
C LEU A 354 -4.62 16.93 6.91
N GLN A 355 -5.14 17.92 6.19
CA GLN A 355 -6.11 18.84 6.76
C GLN A 355 -7.30 19.12 5.85
N ARG A 356 -8.47 19.34 6.45
CA ARG A 356 -9.65 19.91 5.79
C ARG A 356 -10.12 19.16 4.56
N MET A 357 -10.31 17.84 4.67
CA MET A 357 -10.88 17.03 3.59
C MET A 357 -11.69 15.84 4.10
N THR A 358 -12.47 15.25 3.20
CA THR A 358 -13.26 14.04 3.43
C THR A 358 -12.67 12.87 2.65
N LEU A 359 -12.46 11.74 3.32
CA LEU A 359 -12.08 10.47 2.72
C LEU A 359 -13.27 9.53 2.74
N LYS A 360 -13.54 8.87 1.61
CA LYS A 360 -14.58 7.84 1.51
C LYS A 360 -14.25 6.77 0.47
N GLY A 361 -14.99 5.67 0.51
CA GLY A 361 -14.90 4.63 -0.52
C GLY A 361 -13.59 3.83 -0.46
N GLY A 362 -13.18 3.38 0.73
CA GLY A 362 -12.02 2.49 0.91
C GLY A 362 -12.25 1.05 0.42
N PRO A 363 -11.21 0.21 0.45
CA PRO A 363 -11.07 -0.98 -0.40
C PRO A 363 -12.14 -2.05 -0.18
N LEU A 364 -12.57 -2.67 -1.27
CA LEU A 364 -13.18 -4.02 -1.29
C LEU A 364 -12.14 -5.12 -1.57
N ILE A 365 -10.96 -4.77 -2.10
CA ILE A 365 -9.99 -5.73 -2.62
C ILE A 365 -8.96 -6.12 -1.55
N ASP A 366 -8.67 -7.42 -1.46
CA ASP A 366 -7.61 -7.98 -0.61
C ASP A 366 -6.25 -7.50 -1.13
N TYR A 367 -5.66 -6.49 -0.49
CA TYR A 367 -4.30 -6.08 -0.78
C TYR A 367 -3.34 -6.93 0.06
N GLU A 368 -2.70 -7.92 -0.56
CA GLU A 368 -1.52 -8.57 0.01
C GLU A 368 -0.29 -7.72 -0.32
N ASP A 369 0.19 -6.95 0.65
CA ASP A 369 1.58 -6.54 0.64
C ASP A 369 2.45 -7.80 0.80
N TYR A 370 3.55 -7.90 0.05
CA TYR A 370 4.51 -9.02 0.16
C TYR A 370 5.08 -9.15 1.59
N GLU A 371 4.91 -8.10 2.42
CA GLU A 371 5.58 -7.93 3.70
C GLU A 371 4.69 -7.88 4.94
N SER A 372 3.37 -7.66 4.80
CA SER A 372 2.53 -7.42 6.00
C SER A 372 1.22 -8.20 6.08
N GLY A 373 0.77 -8.86 5.01
CA GLY A 373 -0.52 -9.57 4.98
C GLY A 373 -1.71 -8.67 4.57
N VAL A 374 -2.89 -9.28 4.48
CA VAL A 374 -4.11 -8.64 3.96
C VAL A 374 -4.67 -7.63 4.98
N TRP A 375 -4.60 -6.34 4.68
CA TRP A 375 -5.19 -5.29 5.52
C TRP A 375 -6.10 -4.36 4.72
N LYS A 376 -7.42 -4.48 4.90
CA LYS A 376 -8.37 -3.48 4.37
C LYS A 376 -8.56 -2.36 5.38
N THR A 377 -8.31 -1.12 4.96
CA THR A 377 -8.49 0.11 5.73
C THR A 377 -8.70 1.29 4.77
N LEU A 378 -9.30 2.40 5.22
CA LEU A 378 -9.45 3.60 4.38
C LEU A 378 -8.13 4.38 4.28
N ALA A 379 -7.35 4.42 5.36
CA ALA A 379 -6.05 5.08 5.40
C ALA A 379 -5.08 4.28 6.26
N PHE A 380 -3.91 3.93 5.69
CA PHE A 380 -2.86 3.19 6.36
C PHE A 380 -1.58 4.03 6.45
N LEU A 381 -1.25 4.52 7.63
CA LEU A 381 -0.05 5.31 7.85
C LEU A 381 0.99 4.44 8.56
N TYR A 382 1.94 3.91 7.79
CA TYR A 382 3.13 3.30 8.38
C TYR A 382 4.13 4.41 8.62
N THR A 383 4.35 4.78 9.88
CA THR A 383 5.03 6.03 10.28
C THR A 383 5.98 5.70 11.44
N HIS A 384 7.20 5.26 11.15
CA HIS A 384 8.17 4.92 12.19
C HIS A 384 8.87 6.15 12.76
N ASN A 385 8.72 6.35 14.08
CA ASN A 385 9.38 7.42 14.83
C ASN A 385 8.96 8.85 14.41
N ASP A 386 7.69 9.01 14.03
CA ASP A 386 7.24 10.22 13.36
C ASP A 386 6.24 11.05 14.15
N ARG A 387 6.11 12.31 13.72
CA ARG A 387 5.06 13.23 14.16
C ARG A 387 4.16 13.55 12.98
N PHE A 388 2.86 13.36 13.14
CA PHE A 388 1.89 13.80 12.14
C PHE A 388 0.66 14.47 12.74
N LEU A 389 0.01 15.31 11.93
CA LEU A 389 -1.24 15.99 12.26
C LEU A 389 -2.33 15.61 11.26
N LEU A 390 -3.46 15.13 11.77
CA LEU A 390 -4.71 15.03 11.02
C LEU A 390 -5.69 16.04 11.62
N ASP A 391 -6.08 17.06 10.85
CA ASP A 391 -6.97 18.13 11.36
C ASP A 391 -8.20 18.31 10.48
N SER A 392 -9.37 18.35 11.10
CA SER A 392 -10.61 18.73 10.42
C SER A 392 -10.91 17.79 9.24
N MET A 393 -10.74 16.49 9.47
CA MET A 393 -10.95 15.43 8.50
C MET A 393 -12.32 14.76 8.68
N VAL A 394 -12.86 14.16 7.63
CA VAL A 394 -14.00 13.22 7.72
C VAL A 394 -13.59 11.87 7.14
N PHE A 395 -13.81 10.79 7.88
CA PHE A 395 -13.60 9.41 7.44
C PHE A 395 -14.95 8.71 7.41
N LYS A 396 -15.48 8.43 6.21
CA LYS A 396 -16.84 7.90 6.10
C LYS A 396 -17.07 6.90 4.99
N GLU A 397 -18.19 6.18 5.09
CA GLU A 397 -18.71 5.31 4.03
C GLU A 397 -17.68 4.28 3.54
N SER A 398 -16.86 3.76 4.46
CA SER A 398 -15.76 2.85 4.17
C SER A 398 -15.85 1.52 4.93
N VAL A 399 -15.06 0.56 4.49
CA VAL A 399 -14.90 -0.76 5.12
C VAL A 399 -13.45 -0.94 5.57
N ALA A 400 -13.26 -1.54 6.74
CA ALA A 400 -12.01 -2.13 7.19
C ALA A 400 -12.26 -3.60 7.58
N GLU A 401 -11.27 -4.48 7.40
CA GLU A 401 -11.42 -5.91 7.70
C GLU A 401 -10.70 -6.33 8.97
N TYR A 402 -11.20 -7.42 9.57
CA TYR A 402 -10.64 -8.00 10.78
C TYR A 402 -10.52 -6.95 11.89
N ALA A 403 -9.37 -6.89 12.56
CA ALA A 403 -9.07 -5.94 13.61
C ALA A 403 -8.51 -4.62 13.08
N MET A 404 -8.62 -4.28 11.79
CA MET A 404 -8.11 -2.99 11.28
C MET A 404 -9.04 -1.83 11.63
N GLY A 405 -8.44 -0.63 11.74
CA GLY A 405 -9.18 0.62 11.85
C GLY A 405 -9.48 1.23 10.49
N ILE A 406 -10.52 2.06 10.38
CA ILE A 406 -10.77 2.89 9.18
C ILE A 406 -9.60 3.82 8.95
N LEU A 407 -9.09 4.44 10.01
CA LEU A 407 -7.75 5.01 10.05
C LEU A 407 -6.87 4.08 10.88
N THR A 408 -5.82 3.54 10.26
CA THR A 408 -4.81 2.73 10.95
C THR A 408 -3.46 3.40 10.82
N TYR A 409 -2.76 3.58 11.95
CA TYR A 409 -1.37 4.03 11.92
C TYR A 409 -0.49 3.26 12.88
N PHE A 410 0.70 2.94 12.40
CA PHE A 410 1.63 1.98 12.99
C PHE A 410 2.98 2.66 13.21
N GLN A 411 3.58 2.40 14.36
CA GLN A 411 4.93 2.78 14.77
C GLN A 411 5.16 4.28 15.00
N ALA A 412 4.07 5.05 15.08
CA ALA A 412 4.13 6.50 15.31
C ALA A 412 4.64 6.80 16.73
N ASP A 413 5.64 7.69 16.85
CA ASP A 413 6.09 8.21 18.15
C ASP A 413 5.10 9.23 18.68
N SER A 414 4.56 10.08 17.82
CA SER A 414 3.50 10.99 18.21
C SER A 414 2.52 11.29 17.09
N SER A 415 1.25 11.38 17.45
CA SER A 415 0.21 11.78 16.50
C SER A 415 -0.76 12.75 17.14
N VAL A 416 -1.24 13.71 16.36
CA VAL A 416 -2.39 14.53 16.74
C VAL A 416 -3.50 14.31 15.72
N VAL A 417 -4.63 13.77 16.18
CA VAL A 417 -5.86 13.67 15.40
C VAL A 417 -6.87 14.61 16.03
N GLN A 418 -7.25 15.69 15.35
CA GLN A 418 -8.11 16.71 15.94
C GLN A 418 -9.23 17.19 15.02
N ASN A 419 -10.36 17.56 15.62
CA ASN A 419 -11.52 18.11 14.90
C ASN A 419 -12.08 17.16 13.82
N CYS A 420 -11.84 15.85 13.96
CA CYS A 420 -12.16 14.84 12.97
C CYS A 420 -13.53 14.19 13.23
N VAL A 421 -14.18 13.73 12.16
CA VAL A 421 -15.42 12.96 12.23
C VAL A 421 -15.21 11.61 11.57
N ILE A 422 -15.41 10.54 12.34
CA ILE A 422 -15.32 9.16 11.88
C ILE A 422 -16.75 8.61 11.93
N LYS A 423 -17.36 8.39 10.76
CA LYS A 423 -18.79 8.07 10.70
C LYS A 423 -19.19 7.11 9.60
N ASP A 424 -20.30 6.39 9.79
CA ASP A 424 -20.93 5.59 8.73
C ASP A 424 -19.97 4.56 8.10
N ASN A 425 -19.16 3.91 8.94
CA ASN A 425 -18.15 2.95 8.50
C ASN A 425 -18.49 1.55 8.99
N ARG A 426 -17.82 0.56 8.41
CA ARG A 426 -17.90 -0.84 8.85
C ARG A 426 -16.50 -1.40 9.07
N GLY A 427 -16.23 -2.05 10.20
CA GLY A 427 -14.94 -2.72 10.39
C GLY A 427 -14.63 -3.11 11.82
N GLY A 428 -13.34 -3.33 12.09
CA GLY A 428 -12.81 -3.58 13.43
C GLY A 428 -12.87 -2.32 14.30
N PHE A 429 -12.28 -1.22 13.82
CA PHE A 429 -12.15 0.03 14.56
C PHE A 429 -12.45 1.28 13.74
N GLY A 430 -12.87 2.39 14.37
CA GLY A 430 -12.87 3.72 13.73
C GLY A 430 -11.43 4.23 13.54
N ILE A 431 -10.67 4.32 14.63
CA ILE A 431 -9.22 4.55 14.59
C ILE A 431 -8.53 3.41 15.32
N ARG A 432 -7.42 2.92 14.74
CA ARG A 432 -6.51 1.99 15.40
C ARG A 432 -5.09 2.54 15.41
N THR A 433 -4.50 2.60 16.59
CA THR A 433 -3.09 2.91 16.77
C THR A 433 -2.32 1.61 17.06
N VAL A 434 -1.09 1.52 16.59
CA VAL A 434 -0.15 0.48 17.02
C VAL A 434 1.18 1.18 17.26
N SER A 435 1.53 1.38 18.52
CA SER A 435 2.60 2.30 18.91
C SER A 435 3.82 1.54 19.41
N PRO A 436 5.03 2.13 19.35
CA PRO A 436 6.16 1.66 20.13
C PRO A 436 5.94 1.95 21.63
N ASP A 437 6.77 1.36 22.50
CA ASP A 437 6.63 1.40 23.98
C ASP A 437 6.62 2.81 24.61
N ASP A 438 6.96 3.86 23.87
CA ASP A 438 7.03 5.25 24.36
C ASP A 438 6.17 6.25 23.53
N GLY A 439 5.34 5.77 22.60
CA GLY A 439 4.55 6.64 21.71
C GLY A 439 3.45 7.42 22.44
N ILE A 440 3.19 8.68 22.05
CA ILE A 440 2.13 9.53 22.64
C ILE A 440 1.16 10.04 21.57
N HIS A 441 -0.11 9.64 21.69
CA HIS A 441 -1.16 9.94 20.72
C HIS A 441 -2.25 10.81 21.32
N PHE A 442 -2.55 11.92 20.65
CA PHE A 442 -3.64 12.83 21.03
C PHE A 442 -4.80 12.71 20.06
N VAL A 443 -6.00 12.51 20.60
CA VAL A 443 -7.26 12.50 19.84
C VAL A 443 -8.18 13.54 20.46
N ASN A 444 -8.36 14.67 19.78
CA ASN A 444 -8.95 15.87 20.37
C ASN A 444 -10.18 16.33 19.59
N ASN A 445 -11.29 16.59 20.29
CA ASN A 445 -12.49 17.15 19.67
C ASN A 445 -12.98 16.32 18.46
N CYS A 446 -12.92 15.00 18.59
CA CYS A 446 -13.30 14.07 17.53
C CYS A 446 -14.67 13.45 17.80
N ILE A 447 -15.39 13.15 16.73
CA ILE A 447 -16.70 12.51 16.77
C ILE A 447 -16.62 11.13 16.13
N PHE A 448 -17.09 10.11 16.84
CA PHE A 448 -17.19 8.73 16.37
C PHE A 448 -18.65 8.31 16.42
N THR A 449 -19.21 7.97 15.28
CA THR A 449 -20.62 7.56 15.21
C THR A 449 -20.89 6.54 14.13
N ASN A 450 -21.90 5.69 14.34
CA ASN A 450 -22.32 4.70 13.36
C ASN A 450 -21.14 3.87 12.83
N GLN A 451 -20.23 3.47 13.72
CA GLN A 451 -19.15 2.52 13.41
C GLN A 451 -19.71 1.10 13.52
N GLN A 452 -20.12 0.53 12.39
CA GLN A 452 -20.71 -0.79 12.31
C GLN A 452 -19.66 -1.89 12.44
N PRO A 453 -19.99 -3.05 13.03
CA PRO A 453 -19.08 -4.17 13.10
C PRO A 453 -18.86 -4.81 11.72
N ASP A 454 -17.66 -5.34 11.50
CA ASP A 454 -17.36 -6.21 10.36
C ASP A 454 -18.19 -7.50 10.46
N ASP A 455 -19.19 -7.71 9.61
CA ASP A 455 -20.05 -8.90 9.61
C ASP A 455 -19.46 -10.09 8.84
N SER A 456 -18.27 -9.92 8.22
CA SER A 456 -17.58 -10.99 7.51
C SER A 456 -16.82 -11.95 8.44
N VAL A 457 -16.59 -11.56 9.70
CA VAL A 457 -15.81 -12.33 10.67
C VAL A 457 -16.74 -13.11 11.63
N PRO A 458 -16.45 -14.38 11.96
CA PRO A 458 -17.25 -15.14 12.92
C PRO A 458 -17.33 -14.46 14.30
N PRO A 459 -18.46 -14.56 15.02
CA PRO A 459 -18.71 -13.89 16.32
C PRO A 459 -17.70 -14.14 17.44
N ASN A 460 -16.85 -15.16 17.29
CA ASN A 460 -15.90 -15.60 18.31
C ASN A 460 -14.49 -15.03 18.15
N ARG A 461 -14.24 -14.14 17.18
CA ARG A 461 -12.95 -13.45 17.04
C ARG A 461 -12.98 -12.09 17.75
N PRO A 462 -11.89 -11.71 18.45
CA PRO A 462 -11.80 -10.44 19.15
C PRO A 462 -11.70 -9.28 18.14
N ALA A 463 -12.38 -8.17 18.44
CA ALA A 463 -12.42 -6.90 17.70
C ALA A 463 -13.38 -6.79 16.50
N MET A 464 -14.64 -6.41 16.76
CA MET A 464 -15.57 -5.97 15.72
C MET A 464 -16.35 -4.74 16.21
N GLY A 465 -16.36 -3.64 15.43
CA GLY A 465 -17.21 -2.47 15.66
C GLY A 465 -16.82 -1.54 16.81
N GLN A 466 -15.54 -1.46 17.20
CA GLN A 466 -15.10 -0.49 18.21
C GLN A 466 -14.88 0.89 17.59
N ALA A 467 -15.14 1.96 18.33
CA ALA A 467 -14.87 3.30 17.80
C ALA A 467 -13.37 3.63 17.78
N PHE A 468 -12.59 3.08 18.72
CA PHE A 468 -11.18 3.43 18.92
C PHE A 468 -10.38 2.29 19.56
N ASP A 469 -9.11 2.12 19.16
CA ASP A 469 -8.10 1.23 19.77
C ASP A 469 -6.83 2.04 20.05
N SER A 470 -6.43 2.13 21.33
CA SER A 470 -5.21 2.82 21.79
C SER A 470 -3.92 2.03 21.56
N GLY A 471 -4.01 0.85 20.95
CA GLY A 471 -2.84 0.06 20.58
C GLY A 471 -2.13 -0.55 21.78
N ASN A 472 -1.00 -1.20 21.51
CA ASN A 472 -0.17 -1.77 22.55
C ASN A 472 0.96 -0.79 22.91
N TYR A 473 1.32 -0.74 24.19
CA TYR A 473 2.58 -0.18 24.72
C TYR A 473 2.76 1.35 24.72
N GLY A 474 1.94 2.16 24.05
CA GLY A 474 2.02 3.63 24.10
C GLY A 474 1.03 4.32 25.07
N ILE A 475 1.09 5.65 25.13
CA ILE A 475 0.11 6.52 25.82
C ILE A 475 -0.87 7.10 24.81
N THR A 476 -2.17 6.97 25.08
CA THR A 476 -3.21 7.67 24.31
C THR A 476 -4.01 8.62 25.18
N VAL A 477 -4.19 9.85 24.71
CA VAL A 477 -4.99 10.90 25.36
C VAL A 477 -6.13 11.31 24.44
N LEU A 478 -7.36 11.03 24.88
CA LEU A 478 -8.60 11.42 24.23
C LEU A 478 -9.23 12.58 24.98
N GLN A 479 -9.43 13.72 24.31
CA GLN A 479 -9.96 14.93 24.94
C GLN A 479 -11.16 15.49 24.19
N ASN A 480 -12.23 15.79 24.90
CA ASN A 480 -13.45 16.40 24.35
C ASN A 480 -14.05 15.59 23.17
N CYS A 481 -13.92 14.26 23.19
CA CYS A 481 -14.42 13.40 22.14
C CYS A 481 -15.85 12.94 22.42
N LEU A 482 -16.62 12.73 21.34
CA LEU A 482 -17.98 12.20 21.40
C LEU A 482 -18.04 10.84 20.69
N PHE A 483 -18.48 9.82 21.41
CA PHE A 483 -18.71 8.48 20.90
C PHE A 483 -20.20 8.18 21.01
N PHE A 484 -20.92 8.22 19.89
CA PHE A 484 -22.36 8.07 19.91
C PHE A 484 -22.93 7.16 18.83
N ASP A 485 -23.96 6.38 19.16
CA ASP A 485 -24.66 5.50 18.22
C ASP A 485 -23.72 4.54 17.48
N ASN A 486 -22.81 3.91 18.22
CA ASN A 486 -21.92 2.88 17.68
C ASN A 486 -22.39 1.48 18.14
N PRO A 487 -22.78 0.60 17.21
CA PRO A 487 -23.08 -0.80 17.54
C PRO A 487 -21.82 -1.67 17.54
N LYS A 488 -21.65 -2.50 18.57
CA LYS A 488 -20.55 -3.47 18.70
C LYS A 488 -21.04 -4.93 18.62
N TYR A 489 -20.20 -5.78 18.04
CA TYR A 489 -20.36 -7.23 18.00
C TYR A 489 -19.04 -7.92 18.37
N GLY A 490 -19.05 -8.97 19.20
CA GLY A 490 -17.88 -9.85 19.40
C GLY A 490 -16.91 -9.49 20.54
N ALA A 491 -15.99 -10.43 20.82
CA ALA A 491 -15.18 -10.49 22.03
C ALA A 491 -14.22 -9.30 22.24
N GLU A 492 -13.90 -9.03 23.51
CA GLU A 492 -12.95 -8.02 23.98
C GLU A 492 -11.56 -8.19 23.33
N ARG A 493 -10.95 -7.08 22.94
CA ARG A 493 -9.53 -7.05 22.56
C ARG A 493 -8.76 -6.41 23.70
N TRP A 494 -7.66 -7.03 24.08
CA TRP A 494 -6.81 -6.56 25.17
C TRP A 494 -6.08 -5.27 24.79
N ILE A 495 -6.26 -4.23 25.61
CA ILE A 495 -5.60 -2.92 25.48
C ILE A 495 -4.43 -2.88 26.45
N TYR A 496 -3.20 -2.83 25.95
CA TYR A 496 -1.98 -2.86 26.76
C TYR A 496 -1.33 -1.49 27.01
N GLY A 497 -1.83 -0.43 26.36
CA GLY A 497 -1.30 0.94 26.49
C GLY A 497 -2.06 1.80 27.50
N ASP A 498 -1.35 2.73 28.14
CA ASP A 498 -1.94 3.68 29.08
C ASP A 498 -2.88 4.65 28.36
N SER A 499 -4.07 4.85 28.91
CA SER A 499 -5.14 5.59 28.25
C SER A 499 -5.74 6.66 29.16
N TYR A 500 -6.03 7.83 28.59
CA TYR A 500 -6.63 8.97 29.28
C TYR A 500 -7.85 9.47 28.51
N TYR A 501 -9.03 9.37 29.10
CA TYR A 501 -10.27 9.93 28.60
C TYR A 501 -10.61 11.17 29.42
N ILE A 502 -10.65 12.34 28.78
CA ILE A 502 -10.84 13.62 29.46
C ILE A 502 -12.00 14.36 28.77
N ASN A 503 -13.03 14.75 29.53
CA ASN A 503 -14.21 15.46 29.00
C ASN A 503 -14.89 14.73 27.83
N CYS A 504 -14.82 13.40 27.79
CA CYS A 504 -15.41 12.61 26.71
C CYS A 504 -16.86 12.24 27.03
N THR A 505 -17.67 12.09 25.99
CA THR A 505 -19.06 11.63 26.10
C THR A 505 -19.24 10.31 25.34
N PHE A 506 -19.84 9.33 26.00
CA PHE A 506 -20.19 8.02 25.47
C PHE A 506 -21.70 7.86 25.59
N ALA A 507 -22.43 7.90 24.48
CA ALA A 507 -23.89 7.91 24.48
C ALA A 507 -24.49 6.93 23.48
N ASP A 508 -25.56 6.23 23.85
CA ASP A 508 -26.37 5.41 22.91
C ASP A 508 -25.56 4.34 22.15
N ASN A 509 -24.44 3.87 22.69
CA ASN A 509 -23.66 2.80 22.09
C ASN A 509 -24.25 1.45 22.49
N SER A 510 -24.38 0.52 21.54
CA SER A 510 -25.10 -0.76 21.73
C SER A 510 -24.19 -1.98 21.61
N TRP A 511 -24.43 -3.02 22.42
CA TRP A 511 -23.55 -4.19 22.54
C TRP A 511 -24.32 -5.49 22.31
N MET A 512 -23.76 -6.40 21.53
CA MET A 512 -24.23 -7.80 21.47
C MET A 512 -23.18 -8.73 22.11
N ASN A 513 -23.61 -9.74 22.87
CA ASN A 513 -22.76 -10.75 23.53
C ASN A 513 -21.80 -10.22 24.62
N ASN A 514 -22.31 -9.56 25.66
CA ASN A 514 -21.55 -9.18 26.88
C ASN A 514 -20.23 -8.42 26.60
N SER A 515 -20.23 -7.47 25.68
CA SER A 515 -19.03 -6.71 25.31
C SER A 515 -19.03 -5.32 25.93
N ASN A 516 -17.87 -4.84 26.40
CA ASN A 516 -17.74 -3.52 27.04
C ASN A 516 -17.27 -2.43 26.06
N PHE A 517 -17.62 -1.17 26.35
CA PHE A 517 -17.13 0.02 25.63
C PHE A 517 -15.66 0.27 25.96
N ILE A 518 -15.37 0.45 27.25
CA ILE A 518 -14.01 0.69 27.76
C ILE A 518 -13.54 -0.62 28.36
N PHE A 519 -12.39 -1.11 27.90
CA PHE A 519 -11.75 -2.29 28.45
C PHE A 519 -10.32 -1.95 28.87
N THR A 520 -9.93 -2.38 30.06
CA THR A 520 -8.56 -2.18 30.59
C THR A 520 -7.91 -3.54 30.82
N GLY A 521 -6.75 -3.79 30.20
CA GLY A 521 -6.05 -5.07 30.31
C GLY A 521 -4.53 -4.95 30.36
N ASP A 522 -3.95 -5.20 31.52
CA ASP A 522 -2.51 -5.04 31.80
C ASP A 522 -1.99 -3.61 31.54
N ALA A 523 -2.83 -2.59 31.81
CA ALA A 523 -2.56 -1.17 31.57
C ALA A 523 -3.28 -0.25 32.58
N ASN A 524 -2.97 1.06 32.53
CA ASN A 524 -3.71 2.10 33.27
C ASN A 524 -4.72 2.81 32.36
N THR A 525 -6.00 2.76 32.73
CA THR A 525 -7.06 3.55 32.10
C THR A 525 -7.55 4.61 33.07
N ASN A 526 -7.53 5.86 32.64
CA ASN A 526 -7.92 7.01 33.44
C ASN A 526 -9.07 7.77 32.78
N ILE A 527 -10.16 7.97 33.51
CA ILE A 527 -11.39 8.61 33.04
C ILE A 527 -11.65 9.84 33.91
N TYR A 528 -11.62 11.03 33.30
CA TYR A 528 -11.76 12.31 33.97
C TYR A 528 -12.89 13.12 33.35
N ASN A 529 -13.85 13.56 34.18
CA ASN A 529 -14.93 14.45 33.75
C ASN A 529 -15.70 13.95 32.51
N CYS A 530 -15.91 12.64 32.41
CA CYS A 530 -16.60 12.02 31.29
C CYS A 530 -18.07 11.75 31.60
N ILE A 531 -18.87 11.56 30.55
CA ILE A 531 -20.27 11.15 30.64
C ILE A 531 -20.44 9.84 29.88
N ALA A 532 -21.03 8.82 30.52
CA ALA A 532 -21.40 7.56 29.92
C ALA A 532 -22.89 7.29 30.21
N TYR A 533 -23.73 7.29 29.17
CA TYR A 533 -25.19 7.24 29.31
C TYR A 533 -25.85 6.44 28.19
N ASN A 534 -26.98 5.82 28.51
CA ASN A 534 -27.77 4.91 27.68
C ASN A 534 -26.90 3.82 27.06
N LEU A 535 -26.12 3.14 27.91
CA LEU A 535 -25.26 2.04 27.50
C LEU A 535 -25.89 0.72 27.93
N TYR A 536 -25.78 -0.31 27.08
CA TYR A 536 -26.22 -1.66 27.43
C TYR A 536 -25.26 -2.28 28.49
N GLU A 537 -25.76 -3.24 29.29
CA GLU A 537 -25.18 -3.74 30.56
C GLU A 537 -23.63 -3.78 30.65
N SER A 538 -23.09 -3.25 31.76
CA SER A 538 -21.66 -3.19 32.11
C SER A 538 -20.74 -2.59 31.03
N PRO A 539 -20.88 -1.30 30.68
CA PRO A 539 -20.09 -0.64 29.63
C PRO A 539 -18.59 -0.54 29.90
N ILE A 540 -18.12 -0.71 31.13
CA ILE A 540 -16.70 -0.60 31.49
C ILE A 540 -16.23 -1.92 32.08
N ALA A 541 -15.08 -2.42 31.62
CA ALA A 541 -14.44 -3.63 32.13
C ALA A 541 -12.97 -3.44 32.46
N ILE A 542 -12.53 -4.21 33.45
CA ILE A 542 -11.12 -4.39 33.80
C ILE A 542 -10.79 -5.87 33.94
N SER A 543 -9.64 -6.29 33.41
CA SER A 543 -9.19 -7.68 33.41
C SER A 543 -7.66 -7.74 33.31
N THR A 544 -7.06 -8.91 33.45
CA THR A 544 -5.64 -9.17 33.13
C THR A 544 -5.49 -10.37 32.20
N VAL A 545 -4.36 -10.48 31.50
CA VAL A 545 -4.10 -11.64 30.64
C VAL A 545 -3.62 -12.83 31.49
N GLU A 546 -4.44 -13.88 31.55
CA GLU A 546 -4.23 -15.07 32.42
C GLU A 546 -2.87 -15.78 32.23
N TRP A 547 -2.21 -15.64 31.07
CA TRP A 547 -0.94 -16.33 30.78
C TRP A 547 0.30 -15.45 30.97
N GLN A 548 0.16 -14.12 30.95
CA GLN A 548 1.29 -13.21 31.15
C GLN A 548 1.50 -12.87 32.63
N LYS A 549 0.46 -12.72 33.45
CA LYS A 549 0.49 -12.54 34.93
C LYS A 549 1.65 -11.68 35.46
N MET A 550 2.10 -10.68 34.69
CA MET A 550 3.30 -9.88 34.99
C MET A 550 2.96 -8.42 35.29
N PHE A 551 1.75 -7.95 34.94
CA PHE A 551 1.34 -6.55 35.05
C PHE A 551 -0.01 -6.41 35.76
N HIS A 552 -0.18 -5.29 36.46
CA HIS A 552 -1.43 -4.94 37.13
C HIS A 552 -2.25 -4.05 36.21
N SER A 553 -3.57 -4.19 36.26
CA SER A 553 -4.49 -3.27 35.59
C SER A 553 -5.02 -2.25 36.58
N HIS A 554 -5.10 -0.99 36.15
CA HIS A 554 -5.69 0.09 36.96
C HIS A 554 -6.77 0.82 36.16
N LEU A 555 -7.96 0.91 36.73
CA LEU A 555 -9.06 1.73 36.22
C LEU A 555 -9.34 2.86 37.22
N ASN A 556 -9.09 4.09 36.79
CA ASN A 556 -9.26 5.28 37.64
C ASN A 556 -10.35 6.18 37.07
N ILE A 557 -11.43 6.43 37.83
CA ILE A 557 -12.59 7.21 37.42
C ILE A 557 -12.76 8.41 38.36
N TYR A 558 -12.71 9.61 37.81
CA TYR A 558 -12.79 10.86 38.56
C TYR A 558 -13.81 11.80 37.93
N ASN A 559 -14.64 12.42 38.77
CA ASN A 559 -15.62 13.45 38.39
C ASN A 559 -16.48 13.08 37.16
N SER A 560 -16.76 11.79 36.94
CA SER A 560 -17.41 11.30 35.73
C SER A 560 -18.76 10.70 36.04
N LEU A 561 -19.76 11.04 35.22
CA LEU A 561 -21.12 10.52 35.33
C LEU A 561 -21.25 9.24 34.51
N ILE A 562 -21.29 8.08 35.17
CA ILE A 562 -21.53 6.79 34.53
C ILE A 562 -22.91 6.31 34.97
N GLU A 563 -23.82 6.13 34.02
CA GLU A 563 -25.13 5.53 34.27
C GLU A 563 -24.97 4.12 34.83
N GLY A 564 -25.75 3.77 35.86
CA GLY A 564 -25.75 2.43 36.44
C GLY A 564 -24.56 2.16 37.38
N GLY A 565 -23.88 3.18 37.88
CA GLY A 565 -23.13 2.99 39.12
C GLY A 565 -21.90 2.10 39.00
N GLU A 566 -21.54 1.55 40.14
CA GLU A 566 -20.58 0.45 40.26
C GLU A 566 -21.02 -0.80 39.50
N GLU A 567 -22.33 -1.04 39.35
CA GLU A 567 -22.88 -2.19 38.61
C GLU A 567 -22.51 -2.14 37.11
N SER A 568 -22.16 -0.96 36.61
CA SER A 568 -21.71 -0.75 35.24
C SER A 568 -20.22 -1.04 35.01
N ILE A 569 -19.49 -1.42 36.06
CA ILE A 569 -18.09 -1.82 36.02
C ILE A 569 -17.99 -3.33 36.23
N SER A 570 -17.52 -4.06 35.23
CA SER A 570 -17.27 -5.51 35.34
C SER A 570 -15.79 -5.81 35.61
N MET A 571 -15.55 -6.81 36.47
CA MET A 571 -14.21 -7.34 36.72
C MET A 571 -14.08 -8.74 36.13
N GLY A 572 -13.07 -8.94 35.28
CA GLY A 572 -12.75 -10.23 34.68
C GLY A 572 -12.34 -11.28 35.71
N SER A 573 -12.54 -12.56 35.38
CA SER A 573 -12.16 -13.69 36.26
C SER A 573 -10.66 -13.71 36.59
N SER A 574 -9.83 -13.21 35.67
CA SER A 574 -8.38 -13.12 35.83
C SER A 574 -7.92 -12.10 36.88
N CYS A 575 -8.80 -11.20 37.32
CA CYS A 575 -8.49 -10.25 38.39
C CYS A 575 -8.20 -10.92 39.75
N TRP A 576 -8.61 -12.19 39.91
CA TRP A 576 -8.57 -12.91 41.17
C TRP A 576 -7.78 -14.21 41.05
N HIS A 577 -6.58 -14.29 41.66
CA HIS A 577 -5.81 -15.54 41.70
C HIS A 577 -4.97 -15.66 42.98
N HIS A 578 -5.12 -16.77 43.72
CA HIS A 578 -4.33 -17.15 44.90
C HIS A 578 -3.88 -15.96 45.77
N ASP A 579 -4.84 -15.37 46.48
CA ASP A 579 -4.68 -14.26 47.44
C ASP A 579 -4.09 -12.94 46.87
N THR A 580 -3.90 -12.83 45.55
CA THR A 580 -3.36 -11.62 44.89
C THR A 580 -4.41 -10.99 43.99
N VAL A 581 -4.60 -9.67 44.12
CA VAL A 581 -5.52 -8.85 43.31
C VAL A 581 -4.72 -8.17 42.20
N TRP A 582 -5.05 -8.50 40.95
CA TRP A 582 -4.33 -8.02 39.76
C TRP A 582 -5.00 -6.82 39.07
N CYS A 583 -6.25 -6.53 39.44
CA CYS A 583 -7.04 -5.41 38.92
C CYS A 583 -7.41 -4.46 40.05
N HIS A 584 -7.14 -3.17 39.87
CA HIS A 584 -7.42 -2.13 40.86
C HIS A 584 -8.39 -1.12 40.24
N VAL A 585 -9.55 -0.93 40.88
CA VAL A 585 -10.53 0.08 40.47
C VAL A 585 -10.56 1.17 41.52
N TYR A 586 -10.37 2.41 41.08
CA TYR A 586 -10.51 3.60 41.91
C TYR A 586 -11.60 4.48 41.30
N TYR A 587 -12.63 4.76 42.07
CA TYR A 587 -13.65 5.72 41.67
C TYR A 587 -14.08 6.60 42.84
N ASP A 588 -14.51 7.82 42.55
CA ASP A 588 -15.18 8.68 43.52
C ASP A 588 -16.64 8.27 43.64
N SER A 589 -17.02 7.70 44.79
CA SER A 589 -18.37 7.20 45.06
C SER A 589 -19.46 8.28 45.06
N THR A 590 -19.09 9.57 45.03
CA THR A 590 -20.05 10.68 44.92
C THR A 590 -20.39 11.06 43.47
N ASN A 591 -19.70 10.48 42.49
CA ASN A 591 -19.78 10.89 41.09
C ASN A 591 -20.41 9.85 40.14
N ILE A 592 -20.56 8.59 40.56
CA ILE A 592 -21.19 7.55 39.76
C ILE A 592 -22.67 7.44 40.16
N ASP A 593 -23.61 7.52 39.20
CA ASP A 593 -25.05 7.54 39.48
C ASP A 593 -25.50 6.21 40.10
N ALA A 594 -26.20 6.25 41.23
CA ALA A 594 -26.54 5.08 42.03
C ALA A 594 -27.86 4.41 41.62
#